data_AF-A0A2E1AVK5-F1
#
_entry.id   AF-A0A2E1AVK5-F1
#
_cell.length_a   1.000
_cell.length_b   1.000
_cell.length_c   1.000
_cell.angle_alpha   90.00
_cell.angle_beta   90.00
_cell.angle_gamma   90.00
#
_symmetry.space_group_name_H-M   'P 1'
#
loop_
_entity.id
_entity.type
_entity.pdbx_description
1 polymer ?
#
loop_
_entity_poly.entity_id
_entity_poly.type
_entity_poly.pdbx_seq_one_letter_code
_entity_poly.pdbx_strand_id
1 'polypeptide(L)'
;MTDKEKTNKIDALEEIQTRIGGAFGTADLIFAGHPLDEGRAKELRTLAFANNITLNEIQNISLGYLYRKNCSHVHTKEQLKKVTKFFGKKLK
;
A
#
# COMPACT_ATOMS: atom_id res chain seq x y z
N MET A 1 -19.59 -2.99 12.73
CA MET A 1 -19.32 -3.35 11.33
C MET A 1 -20.28 -4.46 10.95
N THR A 2 -21.14 -4.21 9.97
CA THR A 2 -22.08 -5.16 9.38
C THR A 2 -21.33 -6.21 8.56
N ASP A 3 -21.96 -7.33 8.23
CA ASP A 3 -21.32 -8.36 7.40
C ASP A 3 -21.00 -7.86 5.99
N LYS A 4 -21.83 -6.95 5.45
CA LYS A 4 -21.55 -6.27 4.18
C LYS A 4 -20.29 -5.41 4.25
N GLU A 5 -20.08 -4.68 5.34
CA GLU A 5 -18.86 -3.87 5.53
C GLU A 5 -17.60 -4.74 5.68
N LYS A 6 -17.72 -5.93 6.29
CA LYS A 6 -16.63 -6.92 6.35
C LYS A 6 -16.26 -7.41 4.96
N THR A 7 -17.24 -7.82 4.15
CA THR A 7 -16.99 -8.27 2.77
C THR A 7 -16.31 -7.18 1.96
N ASN A 8 -16.83 -5.94 1.99
CA ASN A 8 -16.23 -4.82 1.26
C ASN A 8 -14.77 -4.56 1.67
N LYS A 9 -14.46 -4.68 2.96
CA LYS A 9 -13.10 -4.52 3.47
C LYS A 9 -12.17 -5.63 2.96
N ILE A 10 -12.63 -6.88 2.93
CA ILE A 10 -11.86 -8.02 2.41
C ILE A 10 -11.56 -7.82 0.92
N ASP A 11 -12.58 -7.51 0.12
CA ASP A 11 -12.44 -7.27 -1.32
C ASP A 11 -11.44 -6.13 -1.59
N ALA A 12 -11.53 -5.05 -0.80
CA ALA A 12 -10.61 -3.92 -0.90
C ALA A 12 -9.17 -4.30 -0.50
N LEU A 13 -8.97 -5.17 0.48
CA LEU A 13 -7.63 -5.65 0.86
C LEU A 13 -7.01 -6.48 -0.26
N GLU A 14 -7.78 -7.38 -0.89
CA GLU A 14 -7.33 -8.21 -2.01
C GLU A 14 -6.96 -7.35 -3.23
N GLU A 15 -7.78 -6.36 -3.55
CA GLU A 15 -7.55 -5.41 -4.62
C GLU A 15 -6.27 -4.59 -4.38
N ILE A 16 -6.08 -4.07 -3.16
CA ILE A 16 -4.86 -3.34 -2.80
C ILE A 16 -3.65 -4.25 -2.90
N GLN A 17 -3.73 -5.49 -2.40
CA GLN A 17 -2.64 -6.45 -2.47
C GLN A 17 -2.22 -6.77 -3.91
N THR A 18 -3.19 -6.82 -4.82
CA THR A 18 -2.93 -7.07 -6.25
C THR A 18 -2.26 -5.88 -6.91
N ARG A 19 -2.70 -4.66 -6.58
CA ARG A 19 -2.26 -3.42 -7.25
C ARG A 19 -1.07 -2.73 -6.59
N ILE A 20 -0.71 -3.08 -5.36
CA ILE A 20 0.31 -2.37 -4.58
C ILE A 20 1.65 -2.26 -5.32
N GLY A 21 2.02 -3.28 -6.10
CA GLY A 21 3.27 -3.29 -6.86
C GLY A 21 3.38 -2.15 -7.88
N GLY A 22 2.24 -1.68 -8.41
CA GLY A 22 2.20 -0.55 -9.34
C GLY A 22 2.49 0.81 -8.69
N ALA A 23 2.48 0.88 -7.35
CA ALA A 23 2.89 2.08 -6.60
C ALA A 23 4.41 2.12 -6.32
N PHE A 24 5.17 1.13 -6.80
CA PHE A 24 6.62 1.06 -6.68
C PHE A 24 7.25 1.08 -8.08
N GLY A 25 8.40 1.73 -8.20
CA GLY A 25 9.20 1.67 -9.43
C GLY A 25 9.56 0.22 -9.78
N THR A 26 9.52 -0.13 -11.06
CA THR A 26 9.68 -1.53 -11.48
C THR A 26 11.11 -2.05 -11.28
N ALA A 27 12.11 -1.20 -11.45
CA ALA A 27 13.53 -1.56 -11.34
C ALA A 27 14.11 -1.29 -9.95
N ASP A 28 13.87 -0.09 -9.41
CA ASP A 28 14.45 0.37 -8.14
C ASP A 28 13.57 0.07 -6.92
N LEU A 29 12.31 -0.30 -7.15
CA LEU A 29 11.31 -0.55 -6.11
C LEU A 29 11.17 0.65 -5.17
N ILE A 30 11.33 1.87 -5.69
CA ILE A 30 11.08 3.10 -4.93
C ILE A 30 9.58 3.35 -4.87
N PHE A 31 9.06 3.54 -3.65
CA PHE A 31 7.64 3.86 -3.46
C PHE A 31 7.33 5.27 -3.98
N ALA A 32 6.30 5.37 -4.83
CA ALA A 32 5.82 6.61 -5.43
C ALA A 32 6.96 7.47 -6.01
N GLY A 33 7.94 6.83 -6.65
CA GLY A 33 9.14 7.47 -7.20
C GLY A 33 8.88 8.27 -8.47
N HIS A 34 7.83 7.93 -9.21
CA HIS A 34 7.42 8.61 -10.44
C HIS A 34 5.96 9.09 -10.37
N PRO A 35 5.56 10.07 -11.22
CA PRO A 35 4.20 10.59 -11.24
C PRO A 35 3.12 9.51 -11.43
N LEU A 36 3.40 8.47 -12.22
CA LEU A 36 2.50 7.34 -12.43
C LEU A 36 2.35 6.47 -11.17
N ASP A 37 3.46 6.20 -10.49
CA ASP A 37 3.46 5.42 -9.25
C ASP A 37 2.72 6.18 -8.14
N GLU A 38 2.94 7.50 -8.06
CA GLU A 38 2.24 8.38 -7.12
C GLU A 38 0.74 8.43 -7.43
N GLY A 39 0.34 8.49 -8.71
CA GLY A 39 -1.05 8.43 -9.14
C GLY A 39 -1.73 7.16 -8.64
N ARG A 40 -1.11 6.00 -8.89
CA ARG A 40 -1.60 4.70 -8.40
C ARG A 40 -1.64 4.65 -6.87
N ALA A 41 -0.63 5.19 -6.18
CA ALA A 41 -0.64 5.27 -4.72
C ALA A 41 -1.81 6.12 -4.19
N LYS A 42 -2.19 7.22 -4.86
CA LYS A 42 -3.34 8.05 -4.48
C LYS A 42 -4.66 7.30 -4.63
N GLU A 43 -4.82 6.51 -5.68
CA GLU A 43 -5.98 5.64 -5.88
C GLU A 43 -6.10 4.62 -4.75
N LEU A 44 -5.02 3.90 -4.46
CA LEU A 44 -4.98 2.91 -3.37
C LEU A 44 -5.26 3.55 -2.01
N ARG A 45 -4.75 4.76 -1.74
CA ARG A 45 -5.06 5.50 -0.50
C ARG A 45 -6.53 5.88 -0.40
N THR A 46 -7.17 6.18 -1.53
CA THR A 46 -8.60 6.51 -1.57
C THR A 46 -9.44 5.26 -1.31
N LEU A 47 -9.11 4.14 -1.96
CA LEU A 47 -9.73 2.83 -1.74
C LEU A 47 -9.57 2.38 -0.28
N ALA A 48 -8.36 2.49 0.28
CA ALA A 48 -8.07 2.13 1.66
C ALA A 48 -8.91 2.94 2.65
N PHE A 49 -8.98 4.26 2.45
CA PHE A 49 -9.75 5.15 3.30
C PHE A 49 -11.26 4.84 3.23
N ALA A 50 -11.80 4.61 2.03
CA ALA A 50 -13.22 4.32 1.84
C ALA A 50 -13.67 3.01 2.51
N ASN A 51 -12.74 2.06 2.70
CA ASN A 51 -13.03 0.72 3.23
C ASN A 51 -12.47 0.48 4.63
N ASN A 52 -12.11 1.55 5.37
CA ASN A 52 -11.56 1.45 6.73
C ASN A 52 -10.35 0.50 6.83
N ILE A 53 -9.50 0.52 5.80
CA ILE A 53 -8.22 -0.17 5.82
C ILE A 53 -7.25 0.70 6.60
N THR A 54 -6.60 0.07 7.57
CA THR A 54 -5.68 0.72 8.51
C THR A 54 -4.31 0.90 7.90
N LEU A 55 -3.52 1.78 8.51
CA LEU A 55 -2.13 1.98 8.09
C LEU A 55 -1.29 0.71 8.22
N ASN A 56 -1.51 -0.07 9.28
CA ASN A 56 -0.82 -1.34 9.52
C ASN A 56 -1.11 -2.38 8.43
N GLU A 57 -2.36 -2.48 7.96
CA GLU A 57 -2.72 -3.37 6.86
C GLU A 57 -1.99 -2.99 5.56
N ILE A 58 -1.92 -1.69 5.24
CA ILE A 58 -1.15 -1.20 4.09
C ILE A 58 0.35 -1.48 4.23
N GLN A 59 0.91 -1.27 5.43
CA GLN A 59 2.32 -1.57 5.71
C GLN A 59 2.62 -3.06 5.52
N ASN A 60 1.75 -3.94 6.01
CA ASN A 60 1.92 -5.39 5.88
C ASN A 60 1.86 -5.84 4.41
N ILE A 61 0.91 -5.30 3.63
CA ILE A 61 0.82 -5.56 2.19
C ILE A 61 2.09 -5.10 1.48
N SER A 62 2.57 -3.88 1.80
CA SER A 62 3.78 -3.30 1.19
C SER A 62 5.04 -4.08 1.56
N LEU A 63 5.15 -4.51 2.83
CA LEU A 63 6.24 -5.37 3.31
C LEU A 63 6.25 -6.70 2.58
N GLY A 64 5.08 -7.34 2.43
CA GLY A 64 4.95 -8.59 1.69
C GLY A 64 5.36 -8.46 0.23
N TYR A 65 5.02 -7.35 -0.43
CA TYR A 65 5.47 -7.07 -1.80
C TYR A 65 6.99 -6.92 -1.89
N LEU A 66 7.60 -6.09 -1.04
CA LEU A 66 9.05 -5.85 -1.02
C LEU A 66 9.84 -7.12 -0.69
N TYR A 67 9.32 -7.96 0.20
CA TYR A 67 9.90 -9.26 0.52
C TYR A 67 9.89 -10.21 -0.70
N ARG A 68 8.76 -10.31 -1.42
CA ARG A 68 8.68 -11.10 -2.67
C ARG A 68 9.61 -10.61 -3.77
N LYS A 69 10.05 -9.36 -3.70
CA LYS A 69 11.03 -8.76 -4.62
C LYS A 69 12.48 -8.89 -4.14
N ASN A 70 12.72 -9.60 -3.04
CA ASN A 70 14.05 -9.79 -2.44
C ASN A 70 14.76 -8.47 -2.09
N CYS A 71 14.00 -7.45 -1.69
CA CYS A 71 14.57 -6.17 -1.24
C CYS A 71 15.42 -6.35 0.02
N SER A 72 16.54 -5.61 0.11
CA SER A 72 17.33 -5.57 1.34
C SER A 72 16.51 -5.00 2.51
N HIS A 73 16.92 -5.34 3.74
CA HIS A 73 16.28 -4.81 4.94
C HIS A 73 16.33 -3.28 5.00
N VAL A 74 17.47 -2.68 4.60
CA VAL A 74 17.67 -1.23 4.57
C VAL A 74 16.69 -0.57 3.60
N HIS A 75 16.65 -1.05 2.36
CA HIS A 75 15.74 -0.53 1.34
C HIS A 75 14.28 -0.68 1.76
N THR A 76 13.92 -1.85 2.29
CA THR A 76 12.57 -2.13 2.77
C THR A 76 12.14 -1.13 3.86
N LYS A 77 13.00 -0.88 4.84
CA LYS A 77 12.73 0.07 5.92
C LYS A 77 12.55 1.50 5.40
N GLU A 78 13.34 1.91 4.42
CA GLU A 78 13.19 3.22 3.78
C GLU A 78 11.88 3.36 3.02
N GLN A 79 11.50 2.36 2.22
CA GLN A 79 10.26 2.43 1.47
C GLN A 79 9.03 2.36 2.38
N LEU A 80 9.06 1.55 3.45
CA LEU A 80 7.97 1.51 4.42
C LEU A 80 7.78 2.87 5.13
N LYS A 81 8.86 3.61 5.44
CA LYS A 81 8.72 4.98 5.95
C LYS A 81 7.97 5.90 4.99
N LYS A 82 8.24 5.78 3.67
CA LYS A 82 7.53 6.56 2.65
C LYS A 82 6.06 6.16 2.56
N VAL A 83 5.77 4.86 2.56
CA VAL A 83 4.39 4.32 2.61
C VAL A 83 3.65 4.88 3.83
N THR A 84 4.24 4.78 5.01
CA THR A 84 3.68 5.29 6.27
C THR A 84 3.35 6.77 6.18
N LYS A 85 4.30 7.59 5.71
CA LYS A 85 4.08 9.04 5.56
C LYS A 85 2.98 9.36 4.54
N PHE A 86 2.89 8.59 3.47
CA PHE A 86 1.95 8.85 2.38
C PHE A 86 0.51 8.50 2.77
N PHE A 87 0.32 7.33 3.38
CA PHE A 87 -1.00 6.82 3.77
C PHE A 87 -1.46 7.35 5.14
N GLY A 88 -0.55 7.55 6.09
CA GLY A 88 -0.85 8.04 7.44
C GLY A 88 -1.42 9.47 7.49
N LYS A 89 -1.38 10.22 6.38
CA LYS A 89 -2.12 11.49 6.26
C LYS A 89 -3.63 11.32 6.31
N LYS A 90 -4.13 10.15 5.91
CA LYS A 90 -5.57 9.89 5.73
C LYS A 90 -6.05 8.69 6.54
N LEU A 91 -5.17 7.72 6.76
CA LEU A 91 -5.44 6.53 7.58
C LEU A 91 -4.93 6.79 9.00
N LYS A 92 -5.73 6.40 9.99
CA LYS A 92 -5.32 6.37 11.41
C LYS A 92 -4.92 4.96 11.80
#